data_AF-A0A2U3YBD4-F1
#
_entry.id   AF-A0A2U3YBD4-F1
#
_cell.length_a   1.000
_cell.length_b   1.000
_cell.length_c   1.000
_cell.angle_alpha   90.00
_cell.angle_beta   90.00
_cell.angle_gamma   90.00
#
_symmetry.space_group_name_H-M   'P 1'
#
loop_
_entity.id
_entity.type
_entity.pdbx_description
1 polymer ?
#
loop_
_entity_poly.entity_id
_entity_poly.type
_entity_poly.pdbx_seq_one_letter_code
_entity_poly.pdbx_strand_id
1 'polypeptide(L)'
;MNNGSNFVHVLSRHCEVHQMIGNYMWDPTTNKSFDIGVNKDSLMPLWWNGSEPLWVTLTKAKRKVYMYYWPGCEVEILGVRPTYCLEYKNVPTDINFANAVSDALDSLKSGRADVAAIYHERIDVEGHHYGPSSPQRKDALKAVDTVLKYMTKWIQERELQDHLNVIIFSDHGMTDIFWMDKVIELNKYISLNDLQQVKDRGPVVSLWPAPGKHSEIYNKLRTVEHMTIYEKEAIPSRFYYKKGKFVSPLTLVADEGWFITENQETLPFWMNSTGKREGWQHGWHGYDNELMDMRGIFLAFGPDFKSNFRAAPIRSVDVYNVMCNVTSIAPLPNNGSWSRVMCMLKDQDSSAPCIRPSSCVLVLILLLLFA
;
A
#
# COMPACT_ATOMS: atom_id res chain seq x y z
N MET A 1 0.96 -11.80 -2.75
CA MET A 1 -0.12 -11.11 -2.02
C MET A 1 0.35 -9.71 -1.68
N ASN A 2 -0.48 -8.69 -1.91
CA ASN A 2 -0.24 -7.35 -1.41
C ASN A 2 -1.40 -7.01 -0.46
N ASN A 3 -1.25 -7.37 0.82
CA ASN A 3 -2.32 -7.24 1.84
C ASN A 3 -2.06 -6.10 2.82
N GLY A 4 -1.16 -5.19 2.46
CA GLY A 4 -0.70 -4.15 3.34
C GLY A 4 -0.92 -2.77 2.73
N SER A 5 -1.74 -1.95 3.39
CA SER A 5 -1.84 -0.50 3.27
C SER A 5 -0.57 0.21 3.78
N ASN A 6 0.54 -0.51 3.97
CA ASN A 6 1.77 0.03 4.55
C ASN A 6 2.75 0.41 3.45
N PHE A 7 2.44 1.54 2.81
CA PHE A 7 3.12 2.21 1.69
C PHE A 7 4.63 2.38 1.82
N VAL A 8 5.14 2.24 3.04
CA VAL A 8 6.52 2.50 3.44
C VAL A 8 7.53 1.56 2.82
N HIS A 9 7.22 0.27 2.86
CA HIS A 9 8.18 -0.79 2.52
C HIS A 9 7.84 -1.54 1.25
N VAL A 10 6.57 -1.46 0.81
CA VAL A 10 5.97 -2.23 -0.30
C VAL A 10 6.69 -1.98 -1.64
N LEU A 11 7.36 -0.84 -1.80
CA LEU A 11 7.94 -0.41 -3.07
C LEU A 11 9.35 -0.94 -3.34
N SER A 12 10.05 -1.47 -2.32
CA SER A 12 11.46 -1.85 -2.43
C SER A 12 11.67 -3.37 -2.45
N ARG A 13 11.02 -4.09 -1.55
CA ARG A 13 11.27 -5.51 -1.31
C ARG A 13 9.94 -6.24 -1.23
N HIS A 14 9.96 -7.55 -1.40
CA HIS A 14 8.76 -8.35 -1.15
C HIS A 14 8.41 -8.41 0.34
N CYS A 15 7.14 -8.70 0.66
CA CYS A 15 6.61 -8.71 2.03
C CYS A 15 7.37 -9.65 2.96
N GLU A 16 7.81 -10.80 2.45
CA GLU A 16 8.60 -11.74 3.25
C GLU A 16 9.99 -11.22 3.66
N VAL A 17 10.46 -10.14 3.04
CA VAL A 17 11.76 -9.50 3.31
C VAL A 17 11.58 -8.29 4.22
N HIS A 18 10.66 -7.38 3.90
CA HIS A 18 10.43 -6.20 4.74
C HIS A 18 9.56 -6.44 5.97
N GLN A 19 8.97 -7.64 6.09
CA GLN A 19 8.25 -8.15 7.27
C GLN A 19 6.87 -7.54 7.54
N MET A 20 6.39 -6.60 6.74
CA MET A 20 4.99 -6.16 6.81
C MET A 20 4.16 -7.04 5.87
N ILE A 21 3.53 -8.06 6.43
CA ILE A 21 2.85 -9.14 5.69
C ILE A 21 1.32 -9.02 5.70
N GLY A 22 0.76 -7.97 6.30
CA GLY A 22 -0.68 -7.75 6.36
C GLY A 22 -1.06 -6.47 7.08
N ASN A 23 -2.31 -6.06 6.90
CA ASN A 23 -2.92 -4.97 7.63
C ASN A 23 -3.12 -5.30 9.10
N TYR A 24 -3.33 -6.57 9.41
CA TYR A 24 -3.44 -7.08 10.77
C TYR A 24 -2.37 -8.14 10.99
N MET A 25 -1.48 -7.93 11.96
CA MET A 25 -0.40 -8.85 12.30
C MET A 25 -0.36 -9.10 13.80
N TRP A 26 0.22 -10.25 14.19
CA TRP A 26 0.42 -10.61 15.58
C TRP A 26 1.80 -11.23 15.76
N ASP A 27 2.51 -10.80 16.80
CA ASP A 27 3.76 -11.41 17.24
C ASP A 27 3.46 -12.30 18.46
N PRO A 28 3.49 -13.64 18.31
CA PRO A 28 3.22 -14.55 19.42
C PRO A 28 4.27 -14.47 20.53
N THR A 29 5.48 -13.97 20.25
CA THR A 29 6.59 -13.89 21.22
C THR A 29 6.34 -12.79 22.23
N THR A 30 5.90 -11.63 21.78
CA THR A 30 5.64 -10.46 22.61
C THR A 30 4.16 -10.27 22.95
N ASN A 31 3.29 -11.09 22.36
CA ASN A 31 1.84 -10.94 22.38
C ASN A 31 1.37 -9.53 21.98
N LYS A 32 2.00 -8.99 20.91
CA LYS A 32 1.71 -7.64 20.40
C LYS A 32 1.00 -7.73 19.05
N SER A 33 0.12 -6.77 18.80
CA SER A 33 -0.63 -6.70 17.54
C SER A 33 -0.29 -5.43 16.78
N PHE A 34 -0.24 -5.55 15.47
CA PHE A 34 -0.38 -4.43 14.53
C PHE A 34 -1.79 -4.52 13.97
N ASP A 35 -2.65 -3.55 14.29
CA ASP A 35 -4.06 -3.55 13.89
C ASP A 35 -4.32 -2.33 13.00
N ILE A 36 -3.98 -2.49 11.72
CA ILE A 36 -4.12 -1.52 10.62
C ILE A 36 -3.60 -0.12 10.95
N GLY A 37 -2.56 -0.02 11.79
CA GLY A 37 -1.98 1.26 12.20
C GLY A 37 -2.78 2.01 13.28
N VAL A 38 -3.94 1.52 13.71
CA VAL A 38 -4.85 2.25 14.63
C VAL A 38 -4.45 2.08 16.09
N ASN A 39 -4.03 0.88 16.50
CA ASN A 39 -3.65 0.64 17.88
C ASN A 39 -2.23 1.20 18.17
N LYS A 40 -1.99 1.66 19.41
CA LYS A 40 -0.69 2.27 19.80
C LYS A 40 0.52 1.35 19.55
N ASP A 41 0.36 0.03 19.70
CA ASP A 41 1.43 -0.93 19.46
C ASP A 41 1.81 -1.00 17.96
N SER A 42 0.99 -0.50 17.03
CA SER A 42 1.37 -0.38 15.61
C SER A 42 2.55 0.59 15.40
N LEU A 43 2.77 1.54 16.31
CA LEU A 43 3.91 2.47 16.27
C LEU A 43 5.24 1.81 16.70
N MET A 44 5.22 0.55 17.15
CA MET A 44 6.42 -0.14 17.59
C MET A 44 7.36 -0.40 16.40
N PRO A 45 8.65 -0.04 16.48
CA PRO A 45 9.63 -0.32 15.43
C PRO A 45 9.76 -1.82 15.07
N LEU A 46 9.28 -2.72 15.94
CA LEU A 46 9.14 -4.16 15.70
C LEU A 46 8.53 -4.50 14.32
N TRP A 47 7.51 -3.76 13.91
CA TRP A 47 6.76 -3.98 12.68
C TRP A 47 7.48 -3.42 11.43
N TRP A 48 8.23 -2.34 11.61
CA TRP A 48 8.77 -1.51 10.52
C TRP A 48 10.26 -1.74 10.25
N ASN A 49 11.04 -2.17 11.25
CA ASN A 49 12.49 -2.31 11.14
C ASN A 49 12.95 -3.51 10.29
N GLY A 50 12.04 -4.24 9.64
CA GLY A 50 12.37 -5.37 8.77
C GLY A 50 13.16 -4.98 7.52
N SER A 51 13.04 -3.74 7.04
CA SER A 51 13.87 -3.17 5.96
C SER A 51 13.86 -1.65 6.03
N GLU A 52 14.88 -1.00 5.49
CA GLU A 52 14.93 0.46 5.44
C GLU A 52 14.11 1.02 4.26
N PRO A 53 13.11 1.89 4.49
CA PRO A 53 12.35 2.53 3.42
C PRO A 53 13.07 3.76 2.86
N LEU A 54 12.69 4.19 1.65
CA LEU A 54 13.41 5.23 0.91
C LEU A 54 13.59 6.55 1.68
N TRP A 55 12.56 7.05 2.38
CA TRP A 55 12.71 8.33 3.10
C TRP A 55 13.69 8.24 4.26
N VAL A 56 13.85 7.06 4.88
CA VAL A 56 14.85 6.85 5.92
C VAL A 56 16.24 6.94 5.29
N THR A 57 16.46 6.28 4.14
CA THR A 57 17.71 6.39 3.39
C THR A 57 18.02 7.84 2.99
N LEU A 58 17.02 8.56 2.47
CA LEU A 58 17.14 9.98 2.10
C LEU A 58 17.49 10.84 3.32
N THR A 59 16.80 10.65 4.45
CA THR A 59 17.03 11.43 5.67
C THR A 59 18.40 11.13 6.28
N LYS A 60 18.84 9.87 6.27
CA LYS A 60 20.22 9.48 6.63
C LYS A 60 21.25 10.15 5.73
N ALA A 61 20.96 10.27 4.44
CA ALA A 61 21.74 11.02 3.46
C ALA A 61 21.54 12.56 3.53
N LYS A 62 20.98 13.07 4.63
CA LYS A 62 20.76 14.51 4.91
C LYS A 62 19.84 15.22 3.91
N ARG A 63 19.04 14.47 3.14
CA ARG A 63 17.95 15.01 2.34
C ARG A 63 16.75 15.33 3.22
N LYS A 64 15.99 16.36 2.87
CA LYS A 64 14.80 16.78 3.61
C LYS A 64 13.56 16.11 3.03
N VAL A 65 12.79 15.42 3.87
CA VAL A 65 11.62 14.66 3.44
C VAL A 65 10.36 15.17 4.12
N TYR A 66 9.37 15.58 3.32
CA TYR A 66 8.04 15.98 3.75
C TYR A 66 7.02 14.91 3.38
N MET A 67 6.21 14.47 4.33
CA MET A 67 5.22 13.43 4.11
C MET A 67 3.84 13.91 4.56
N TYR A 68 2.83 13.75 3.71
CA TYR A 68 1.46 14.19 3.93
C TYR A 68 0.52 12.99 3.94
N TYR A 69 -0.05 12.72 5.11
CA TYR A 69 -0.98 11.62 5.38
C TYR A 69 -0.41 10.23 5.10
N TRP A 70 0.89 10.10 4.89
CA TRP A 70 1.51 8.84 4.50
C TRP A 70 1.60 7.89 5.69
N PRO A 71 0.88 6.75 5.70
CA PRO A 71 0.93 5.81 6.81
C PRO A 71 2.35 5.33 7.08
N GLY A 72 2.80 5.47 8.31
CA GLY A 72 4.16 5.17 8.76
C GLY A 72 5.12 6.36 8.78
N CYS A 73 4.73 7.56 8.33
CA CYS A 73 5.57 8.76 8.52
C CYS A 73 5.66 9.18 10.01
N GLU A 74 4.65 8.81 10.79
CA GLU A 74 4.51 9.03 12.22
C GLU A 74 5.34 8.06 13.07
N VAL A 75 6.01 7.09 12.44
CA VAL A 75 6.81 6.07 13.11
C VAL A 75 8.29 6.43 13.08
N GLU A 76 9.00 6.14 14.18
CA GLU A 76 10.46 6.14 14.18
C GLU A 76 10.98 4.82 13.62
N ILE A 77 11.40 4.82 12.37
CA ILE A 77 11.87 3.62 11.67
C ILE A 77 13.39 3.64 11.67
N LEU A 78 14.00 2.60 12.24
CA LEU A 78 15.46 2.48 12.39
C LEU A 78 16.11 3.71 13.07
N GLY A 79 15.41 4.29 14.04
CA GLY A 79 15.86 5.49 14.77
C GLY A 79 15.74 6.80 14.00
N VAL A 80 15.00 6.83 12.89
CA VAL A 80 14.88 7.98 12.00
C VAL A 80 13.43 8.36 11.77
N ARG A 81 13.17 9.67 11.71
CA ARG A 81 11.89 10.29 11.35
C ARG A 81 12.09 11.23 10.16
N PRO A 82 11.06 11.43 9.31
CA PRO A 82 11.15 12.41 8.22
C PRO A 82 11.29 13.83 8.76
N THR A 83 11.69 14.77 7.92
CA THR A 83 11.80 16.20 8.28
C THR A 83 10.45 16.79 8.67
N TYR A 84 9.38 16.35 8.01
CA TYR A 84 8.01 16.71 8.32
C TYR A 84 7.08 15.54 8.04
N CYS A 85 6.12 15.32 8.95
CA CYS A 85 5.04 14.35 8.79
C CYS A 85 3.73 15.00 9.23
N LEU A 86 2.80 15.13 8.28
CA LEU A 86 1.39 15.35 8.60
C LEU A 86 0.73 13.99 8.74
N GLU A 87 0.58 13.54 9.98
CA GLU A 87 0.06 12.21 10.32
C GLU A 87 -1.33 11.94 9.73
N TYR A 88 -1.55 10.70 9.29
CA TYR A 88 -2.87 10.19 8.91
C TYR A 88 -3.73 10.01 10.16
N LYS A 89 -4.94 10.60 10.17
CA LYS A 89 -5.88 10.47 11.30
C LYS A 89 -7.25 9.96 10.87
N ASN A 90 -7.73 10.45 9.75
CA ASN A 90 -8.97 10.08 9.09
C ASN A 90 -8.74 10.15 7.58
N VAL A 91 -9.64 9.56 6.80
CA VAL A 91 -9.66 9.64 5.34
C VAL A 91 -9.50 11.10 4.87
N PRO A 92 -8.41 11.48 4.19
CA PRO A 92 -8.20 12.83 3.71
C PRO A 92 -9.26 13.23 2.68
N THR A 93 -9.88 14.39 2.86
CA THR A 93 -10.83 14.94 1.88
C THR A 93 -10.11 15.42 0.61
N ASP A 94 -10.87 15.69 -0.47
CA ASP A 94 -10.30 16.27 -1.69
C ASP A 94 -9.63 17.63 -1.45
N ILE A 95 -10.19 18.42 -0.52
CA ILE A 95 -9.61 19.71 -0.12
C ILE A 95 -8.27 19.47 0.59
N ASN A 96 -8.20 18.47 1.47
CA ASN A 96 -6.94 18.09 2.12
C ASN A 96 -5.90 17.65 1.08
N PHE A 97 -6.30 16.87 0.08
CA PHE A 97 -5.41 16.46 -1.00
C PHE A 97 -4.91 17.64 -1.83
N ALA A 98 -5.81 18.54 -2.26
CA ALA A 98 -5.45 19.75 -3.00
C ALA A 98 -4.48 20.65 -2.22
N ASN A 99 -4.74 20.86 -0.93
CA ASN A 99 -3.89 21.66 -0.06
C ASN A 99 -2.52 20.99 0.14
N ALA A 100 -2.48 19.68 0.40
CA ALA A 100 -1.22 18.94 0.54
C ALA A 100 -0.37 19.02 -0.74
N VAL A 101 -0.98 18.93 -1.92
CA VAL A 101 -0.28 19.10 -3.20
C VAL A 101 0.30 20.51 -3.33
N SER A 102 -0.49 21.54 -3.01
CA SER A 102 -0.01 22.93 -3.02
C SER A 102 1.16 23.14 -2.05
N ASP A 103 0.99 22.71 -0.79
CA ASP A 103 1.99 22.86 0.28
C ASP A 103 3.28 22.09 -0.03
N ALA A 104 3.16 20.90 -0.62
CA ALA A 104 4.30 20.10 -1.06
C ALA A 104 5.09 20.85 -2.14
N LEU A 105 4.43 21.40 -3.15
CA LEU A 105 5.09 22.20 -4.19
C LEU A 105 5.79 23.43 -3.60
N ASP A 106 5.16 24.13 -2.63
CA ASP A 106 5.78 25.25 -1.92
C ASP A 106 6.99 24.82 -1.08
N SER A 107 6.93 23.64 -0.46
CA SER A 107 8.05 23.08 0.33
C SER A 107 9.24 22.71 -0.56
N LEU A 108 8.99 22.17 -1.76
CA LEU A 108 10.01 21.83 -2.75
C LEU A 108 10.63 23.11 -3.34
N LYS A 109 9.81 24.08 -3.77
CA LYS A 109 10.29 25.37 -4.31
C LYS A 109 11.14 26.15 -3.32
N SER A 110 10.76 26.15 -2.03
CA SER A 110 11.52 26.84 -0.98
C SER A 110 12.76 26.08 -0.49
N GLY A 111 13.03 24.87 -0.99
CA GLY A 111 14.15 24.03 -0.54
C GLY A 111 14.01 23.52 0.90
N ARG A 112 12.78 23.57 1.46
CA ARG A 112 12.44 22.94 2.73
C ARG A 112 12.33 21.42 2.58
N ALA A 113 11.95 20.94 1.40
CA ALA A 113 11.93 19.53 1.04
C ALA A 113 12.80 19.27 -0.19
N ASP A 114 13.53 18.15 -0.22
CA ASP A 114 14.07 17.55 -1.45
C ASP A 114 13.06 16.54 -2.04
N VAL A 115 12.31 15.88 -1.16
CA VAL A 115 11.26 14.92 -1.52
C VAL A 115 9.99 15.21 -0.74
N ALA A 116 8.86 15.25 -1.45
CA ALA A 116 7.55 15.29 -0.83
C ALA A 116 6.74 14.06 -1.22
N ALA A 117 6.08 13.42 -0.26
CA ALA A 117 5.25 12.23 -0.45
C ALA A 117 3.83 12.50 0.04
N ILE A 118 2.81 12.23 -0.77
CA ILE A 118 1.40 12.49 -0.43
C ILE A 118 0.58 11.23 -0.62
N TYR A 119 -0.23 10.90 0.39
CA TYR A 119 -1.22 9.82 0.35
C TYR A 119 -2.64 10.36 0.24
N HIS A 120 -3.47 9.68 -0.54
CA HIS A 120 -4.90 9.95 -0.68
C HIS A 120 -5.70 8.65 -0.86
N GLU A 121 -6.83 8.53 -0.16
CA GLU A 121 -7.52 7.26 0.05
C GLU A 121 -8.95 7.23 -0.53
N ARG A 122 -9.55 8.37 -0.85
CA ARG A 122 -11.00 8.43 -1.07
C ARG A 122 -11.50 7.54 -2.22
N ILE A 123 -10.71 7.34 -3.26
CA ILE A 123 -11.08 6.44 -4.37
C ILE A 123 -11.26 4.99 -3.87
N ASP A 124 -10.41 4.55 -2.95
CA ASP A 124 -10.48 3.23 -2.32
C ASP A 124 -11.70 3.11 -1.41
N VAL A 125 -11.96 4.13 -0.59
CA VAL A 125 -13.17 4.22 0.24
C VAL A 125 -14.45 4.08 -0.59
N GLU A 126 -14.59 4.86 -1.67
CA GLU A 126 -15.77 4.76 -2.53
C GLU A 126 -15.82 3.43 -3.30
N GLY A 127 -14.65 2.86 -3.64
CA GLY A 127 -14.54 1.53 -4.25
C GLY A 127 -15.05 0.43 -3.32
N HIS A 128 -14.70 0.51 -2.03
CA HIS A 128 -15.21 -0.38 -0.99
C HIS A 128 -16.71 -0.21 -0.77
N HIS A 129 -17.16 1.02 -0.50
CA HIS A 129 -18.54 1.31 -0.11
C HIS A 129 -19.57 1.13 -1.23
N TYR A 130 -19.18 1.27 -2.50
CA TYR A 130 -20.13 1.28 -3.61
C TYR A 130 -19.73 0.36 -4.78
N GLY A 131 -18.54 -0.23 -4.74
CA GLY A 131 -18.02 -1.13 -5.77
C GLY A 131 -17.14 -0.40 -6.81
N PRO A 132 -16.19 -1.11 -7.44
CA PRO A 132 -15.22 -0.53 -8.38
C PRO A 132 -15.87 0.10 -9.62
N SER A 133 -17.06 -0.31 -10.05
CA SER A 133 -17.73 0.24 -11.25
C SER A 133 -18.67 1.43 -10.97
N SER A 134 -18.82 1.83 -9.71
CA SER A 134 -19.83 2.79 -9.23
C SER A 134 -19.62 4.24 -9.70
N PRO A 135 -20.71 5.04 -9.77
CA PRO A 135 -20.62 6.48 -9.97
C PRO A 135 -19.80 7.20 -8.89
N GLN A 136 -19.94 6.80 -7.62
CA GLN A 136 -19.28 7.40 -6.46
C GLN A 136 -17.75 7.29 -6.59
N ARG A 137 -17.26 6.09 -6.94
CA ARG A 137 -15.84 5.86 -7.21
C ARG A 137 -15.36 6.69 -8.39
N LYS A 138 -16.15 6.79 -9.47
CA LYS A 138 -15.83 7.64 -10.64
C LYS A 138 -15.79 9.13 -10.28
N ASP A 139 -16.65 9.60 -9.38
CA ASP A 139 -16.64 10.99 -8.93
C ASP A 139 -15.46 11.28 -7.99
N ALA A 140 -15.04 10.31 -7.17
CA ALA A 140 -13.76 10.39 -6.46
C ALA A 140 -12.56 10.53 -7.39
N LEU A 141 -12.53 9.73 -8.46
CA LEU A 141 -11.52 9.81 -9.50
C LEU A 141 -11.51 11.19 -10.19
N LYS A 142 -12.66 11.74 -10.56
CA LYS A 142 -12.75 13.08 -11.19
C LYS A 142 -12.25 14.19 -10.27
N ALA A 143 -12.48 14.09 -8.96
CA ALA A 143 -11.96 15.06 -7.99
C ALA A 143 -10.42 15.04 -7.96
N VAL A 144 -9.82 13.84 -7.92
CA VAL A 144 -8.36 13.66 -8.00
C VAL A 144 -7.81 14.19 -9.33
N ASP A 145 -8.43 13.85 -10.47
CA ASP A 145 -8.03 14.35 -11.80
C ASP A 145 -8.05 15.89 -11.86
N THR A 146 -9.07 16.51 -11.26
CA THR A 146 -9.15 17.97 -11.15
C THR A 146 -7.97 18.54 -10.35
N VAL A 147 -7.59 17.91 -9.24
CA VAL A 147 -6.41 18.33 -8.46
C VAL A 147 -5.12 18.13 -9.24
N LEU A 148 -4.96 17.04 -10.00
CA LEU A 148 -3.79 16.82 -10.86
C LEU A 148 -3.69 17.87 -11.98
N LYS A 149 -4.82 18.30 -12.56
CA LYS A 149 -4.87 19.43 -13.49
C LYS A 149 -4.37 20.71 -12.82
N TYR A 150 -4.80 21.02 -11.60
CA TYR A 150 -4.29 22.18 -10.87
C TYR A 150 -2.81 22.04 -10.51
N MET A 151 -2.36 20.85 -10.09
CA MET A 151 -0.96 20.57 -9.81
C MET A 151 -0.06 20.92 -11.00
N THR A 152 -0.40 20.48 -12.21
CA THR A 152 0.40 20.77 -13.40
C THR A 152 0.48 22.27 -13.70
N LYS A 153 -0.62 23.01 -13.52
CA LYS A 153 -0.64 24.48 -13.63
C LYS A 153 0.24 25.12 -12.56
N TRP A 154 0.11 24.68 -11.32
CA TRP A 154 0.87 25.18 -10.18
C TRP A 154 2.37 24.91 -10.28
N ILE A 155 2.78 23.78 -10.86
CA ILE A 155 4.18 23.48 -11.15
C ILE A 155 4.77 24.55 -12.09
N GLN A 156 4.02 24.97 -13.11
CA GLN A 156 4.45 26.02 -14.04
C GLN A 156 4.48 27.40 -13.36
N GLU A 157 3.44 27.75 -12.61
CA GLU A 157 3.36 29.03 -11.89
C GLU A 157 4.46 29.19 -10.84
N ARG A 158 4.94 28.07 -10.27
CA ARG A 158 6.07 28.02 -9.33
C ARG A 158 7.41 27.80 -10.01
N GLU A 159 7.47 27.74 -11.34
CA GLU A 159 8.68 27.51 -12.14
C GLU A 159 9.43 26.22 -11.71
N LEU A 160 8.70 25.15 -11.45
CA LEU A 160 9.25 23.86 -11.01
C LEU A 160 9.43 22.86 -12.17
N GLN A 161 8.93 23.17 -13.37
CA GLN A 161 8.83 22.21 -14.48
C GLN A 161 10.18 21.59 -14.90
N ASP A 162 11.28 22.33 -14.78
CA ASP A 162 12.62 21.88 -15.18
C ASP A 162 13.40 21.21 -14.03
N HIS A 163 12.86 21.23 -12.81
CA HIS A 163 13.54 20.82 -11.58
C HIS A 163 12.77 19.79 -10.74
N LEU A 164 11.56 19.43 -11.16
CA LEU A 164 10.67 18.54 -10.44
C LEU A 164 10.28 17.33 -11.29
N ASN A 165 10.55 16.13 -10.77
CA ASN A 165 9.89 14.92 -11.23
C ASN A 165 8.67 14.61 -10.38
N VAL A 166 7.60 14.16 -11.01
CA VAL A 166 6.37 13.68 -10.36
C VAL A 166 6.18 12.21 -10.68
N ILE A 167 5.98 11.40 -9.64
CA ILE A 167 5.66 9.97 -9.75
C ILE A 167 4.29 9.75 -9.11
N ILE A 168 3.38 9.05 -9.80
CA ILE A 168 2.03 8.71 -9.33
C ILE A 168 1.86 7.18 -9.40
N PHE A 169 1.44 6.53 -8.32
CA PHE A 169 1.11 5.10 -8.36
C PHE A 169 0.04 4.70 -7.33
N SER A 170 -0.48 3.47 -7.46
CA SER A 170 -1.30 2.82 -6.45
C SER A 170 -0.63 1.56 -5.92
N ASP A 171 -1.02 1.16 -4.72
CA ASP A 171 -0.61 -0.08 -4.06
C ASP A 171 -1.36 -1.31 -4.59
N HIS A 172 -2.63 -1.17 -4.94
CA HIS A 172 -3.43 -2.25 -5.53
C HIS A 172 -4.57 -1.72 -6.42
N GLY A 173 -5.33 -2.68 -6.97
CA GLY A 173 -6.62 -2.46 -7.60
C GLY A 173 -7.80 -2.76 -6.65
N MET A 174 -8.97 -3.12 -7.20
CA MET A 174 -10.23 -3.36 -6.46
C MET A 174 -11.15 -4.24 -7.32
N THR A 175 -11.84 -5.21 -6.71
CA THR A 175 -12.83 -6.06 -7.39
C THR A 175 -14.16 -6.04 -6.64
N ASP A 176 -15.25 -6.43 -7.30
CA ASP A 176 -16.57 -6.55 -6.69
C ASP A 176 -16.62 -7.71 -5.68
N ILE A 177 -17.34 -7.51 -4.57
CA ILE A 177 -17.68 -8.57 -3.60
C ILE A 177 -19.19 -8.72 -3.47
N PHE A 178 -19.62 -9.90 -3.01
CA PHE A 178 -21.03 -10.31 -3.09
C PHE A 178 -21.53 -10.78 -1.73
N TRP A 179 -21.67 -9.86 -0.77
CA TRP A 179 -22.33 -10.18 0.49
C TRP A 179 -23.84 -10.41 0.26
N MET A 180 -24.50 -11.39 0.88
CA MET A 180 -23.94 -12.44 1.75
C MET A 180 -23.67 -13.76 1.01
N ASP A 181 -23.98 -13.84 -0.28
CA ASP A 181 -23.90 -15.08 -1.07
C ASP A 181 -22.48 -15.66 -1.17
N LYS A 182 -21.46 -14.80 -1.16
CA LYS A 182 -20.03 -15.18 -1.22
C LYS A 182 -19.27 -14.89 0.07
N VAL A 183 -19.91 -15.16 1.21
CA VAL A 183 -19.28 -15.05 2.54
C VAL A 183 -18.98 -16.43 3.11
N ILE A 184 -17.72 -16.66 3.47
CA ILE A 184 -17.25 -17.86 4.19
C ILE A 184 -17.16 -17.52 5.68
N GLU A 185 -18.02 -18.15 6.48
CA GLU A 185 -18.04 -17.98 7.93
C GLU A 185 -17.30 -19.13 8.62
N LEU A 186 -16.18 -18.83 9.29
CA LEU A 186 -15.33 -19.85 9.91
C LEU A 186 -16.06 -20.63 11.01
N ASN A 187 -16.97 -20.00 11.76
CA ASN A 187 -17.74 -20.64 12.82
C ASN A 187 -18.68 -21.77 12.33
N LYS A 188 -18.96 -21.86 11.03
CA LYS A 188 -19.73 -22.96 10.42
C LYS A 188 -18.91 -24.23 10.22
N TYR A 189 -17.57 -24.12 10.25
CA TYR A 189 -16.66 -25.24 9.94
C TYR A 189 -15.78 -25.63 11.14
N ILE A 190 -15.42 -24.67 11.99
CA ILE A 190 -14.56 -24.87 13.17
C ILE A 190 -15.11 -24.13 14.39
N SER A 191 -14.73 -24.58 15.58
CA SER A 191 -14.98 -23.83 16.81
C SER A 191 -13.99 -22.67 16.90
N LEU A 192 -14.46 -21.44 17.06
CA LEU A 192 -13.57 -20.28 17.22
C LEU A 192 -12.73 -20.36 18.51
N ASN A 193 -13.16 -21.11 19.52
CA ASN A 193 -12.39 -21.37 20.73
C ASN A 193 -11.15 -22.24 20.50
N ASP A 194 -11.06 -22.93 19.36
CA ASP A 194 -9.88 -23.71 18.96
C ASP A 194 -8.80 -22.83 18.30
N LEU A 195 -9.03 -21.51 18.17
CA LEU A 195 -8.08 -20.53 17.66
C LEU A 195 -7.50 -19.71 18.81
N GLN A 196 -6.17 -19.63 18.87
CA GLN A 196 -5.46 -18.73 19.78
C GLN A 196 -5.55 -17.27 19.32
N GLN A 197 -5.47 -17.05 18.00
CA GLN A 197 -5.54 -15.72 17.40
C GLN A 197 -6.05 -15.79 15.97
N VAL A 198 -6.78 -14.75 15.56
CA VAL A 198 -7.21 -14.50 14.17
C VAL A 198 -6.81 -13.07 13.81
N LYS A 199 -6.23 -12.88 12.62
CA LYS A 199 -5.93 -11.56 12.10
C LYS A 199 -6.51 -11.39 10.70
N ASP A 200 -7.10 -10.20 10.53
CA ASP A 200 -7.81 -9.73 9.34
C ASP A 200 -9.14 -10.44 9.05
N ARG A 201 -9.89 -9.87 8.11
CA ARG A 201 -11.10 -10.42 7.48
C ARG A 201 -11.08 -10.09 6.00
N GLY A 202 -11.67 -10.94 5.18
CA GLY A 202 -11.78 -10.74 3.74
C GLY A 202 -10.94 -11.74 2.95
N PRO A 203 -10.11 -11.29 1.99
CA PRO A 203 -9.44 -12.19 1.07
C PRO A 203 -8.33 -13.02 1.68
N VAL A 204 -7.61 -12.49 2.66
CA VAL A 204 -6.49 -13.21 3.29
C VAL A 204 -6.57 -13.08 4.79
N VAL A 205 -6.77 -14.21 5.46
CA VAL A 205 -6.98 -14.29 6.92
C VAL A 205 -5.89 -15.16 7.53
N SER A 206 -5.27 -14.65 8.59
CA SER A 206 -4.20 -15.33 9.32
C SER A 206 -4.74 -16.01 10.57
N LEU A 207 -4.46 -17.30 10.73
CA LEU A 207 -4.95 -18.13 11.83
C LEU A 207 -3.79 -18.72 12.64
N TRP A 208 -3.87 -18.60 13.96
CA TRP A 208 -3.05 -19.33 14.92
C TRP A 208 -3.92 -20.32 15.68
N PRO A 209 -3.87 -21.63 15.34
CA PRO A 209 -4.54 -22.68 16.10
C PRO A 209 -4.07 -22.73 17.55
N ALA A 210 -4.98 -23.09 18.46
CA ALA A 210 -4.60 -23.44 19.83
C ALA A 210 -3.66 -24.68 19.84
N PRO A 211 -2.83 -24.87 20.89
CA PRO A 211 -1.95 -26.03 20.99
C PRO A 211 -2.70 -27.36 20.80
N GLY A 212 -2.21 -28.21 19.90
CA GLY A 212 -2.83 -29.50 19.56
C GLY A 212 -3.98 -29.43 18.54
N LYS A 213 -4.43 -28.24 18.11
CA LYS A 213 -5.57 -28.07 17.19
C LYS A 213 -5.19 -27.86 15.72
N HIS A 214 -3.90 -27.69 15.42
CA HIS A 214 -3.42 -27.37 14.07
C HIS A 214 -3.96 -28.32 12.98
N SER A 215 -3.72 -29.63 13.10
CA SER A 215 -4.15 -30.61 12.10
C SER A 215 -5.66 -30.73 12.00
N GLU A 216 -6.38 -30.56 13.11
CA GLU A 216 -7.85 -30.59 13.12
C GLU A 216 -8.42 -29.42 12.30
N ILE A 217 -7.95 -28.20 12.58
CA ILE A 217 -8.38 -26.99 11.89
C ILE A 217 -8.01 -27.04 10.41
N TYR A 218 -6.77 -27.43 10.10
CA TYR A 218 -6.32 -27.57 8.71
C TYR A 218 -7.20 -28.55 7.92
N ASN A 219 -7.47 -29.74 8.47
CA ASN A 219 -8.25 -30.77 7.80
C ASN A 219 -9.74 -30.42 7.64
N LYS A 220 -10.30 -29.60 8.54
CA LYS A 220 -11.68 -29.09 8.41
C LYS A 220 -11.76 -27.97 7.39
N LEU A 221 -10.83 -27.02 7.40
CA LEU A 221 -10.88 -25.86 6.51
C LEU A 221 -10.46 -26.19 5.07
N ARG A 222 -9.64 -27.23 4.84
CA ARG A 222 -9.27 -27.66 3.48
C ARG A 222 -10.44 -28.19 2.64
N THR A 223 -11.58 -28.52 3.25
CA THR A 223 -12.77 -29.00 2.55
C THR A 223 -13.72 -27.88 2.14
N VAL A 224 -13.41 -26.63 2.53
CA VAL A 224 -14.24 -25.47 2.22
C VAL A 224 -13.90 -25.01 0.80
N GLU A 225 -14.92 -24.94 -0.05
CA GLU A 225 -14.79 -24.43 -1.41
C GLU A 225 -14.57 -22.91 -1.42
N HIS A 226 -14.03 -22.39 -2.51
CA HIS A 226 -13.83 -20.95 -2.75
C HIS A 226 -12.85 -20.23 -1.82
N MET A 227 -12.05 -21.01 -1.10
CA MET A 227 -10.82 -20.55 -0.48
C MET A 227 -9.78 -21.65 -0.51
N THR A 228 -8.51 -21.27 -0.37
CA THR A 228 -7.42 -22.20 -0.14
C THR A 228 -6.80 -21.93 1.23
N ILE A 229 -6.61 -22.98 2.01
CA ILE A 229 -5.81 -22.94 3.23
C ILE A 229 -4.39 -23.41 2.95
N TYR A 230 -3.42 -22.61 3.37
CA TYR A 230 -2.00 -22.94 3.29
C TYR A 230 -1.42 -23.07 4.68
N GLU A 231 -0.70 -24.17 4.91
CA GLU A 231 0.37 -24.15 5.90
C GLU A 231 1.48 -23.23 5.41
N LYS A 232 2.19 -22.57 6.33
CA LYS A 232 3.22 -21.56 6.02
C LYS A 232 4.20 -22.02 4.93
N GLU A 233 4.72 -23.24 5.03
CA GLU A 233 5.72 -23.78 4.09
C GLU A 233 5.14 -24.04 2.70
N ALA A 234 3.85 -24.36 2.64
CA ALA A 234 3.08 -24.67 1.43
C ALA A 234 2.57 -23.43 0.68
N ILE A 235 2.66 -22.24 1.29
CA ILE A 235 2.30 -20.98 0.61
C ILE A 235 3.08 -20.86 -0.72
N PRO A 236 2.41 -20.52 -1.84
CA PRO A 236 3.04 -20.43 -3.15
C PRO A 236 4.26 -19.51 -3.18
N SER A 237 5.40 -20.01 -3.63
CA SER A 237 6.66 -19.24 -3.66
C SER A 237 6.56 -17.96 -4.49
N ARG A 238 5.70 -17.92 -5.53
CA ARG A 238 5.47 -16.73 -6.36
C ARG A 238 4.89 -15.54 -5.58
N PHE A 239 4.30 -15.76 -4.40
CA PHE A 239 3.81 -14.68 -3.56
C PHE A 239 4.91 -13.92 -2.84
N TYR A 240 6.11 -14.48 -2.71
CA TYR A 240 7.22 -13.91 -1.94
C TYR A 240 6.75 -13.44 -0.55
N TYR A 241 6.04 -14.33 0.14
CA TYR A 241 5.30 -14.06 1.37
C TYR A 241 5.74 -14.96 2.53
N LYS A 242 5.90 -16.25 2.26
CA LYS A 242 5.99 -17.31 3.28
C LYS A 242 7.16 -17.22 4.23
N LYS A 243 8.26 -16.55 3.85
CA LYS A 243 9.42 -16.39 4.73
C LYS A 243 9.25 -15.26 5.75
N GLY A 244 8.14 -14.51 5.69
CA GLY A 244 7.87 -13.44 6.65
C GLY A 244 7.77 -13.97 8.08
N LYS A 245 8.39 -13.25 9.02
CA LYS A 245 8.45 -13.63 10.43
C LYS A 245 7.07 -13.67 11.10
N PHE A 246 6.16 -12.79 10.68
CA PHE A 246 4.80 -12.67 11.23
C PHE A 246 3.75 -13.48 10.45
N VAL A 247 4.15 -14.23 9.42
CA VAL A 247 3.23 -15.14 8.72
C VAL A 247 2.75 -16.22 9.68
N SER A 248 1.43 -16.35 9.76
CA SER A 248 0.71 -17.30 10.60
C SER A 248 0.98 -18.76 10.23
N PRO A 249 0.75 -19.72 11.16
CA PRO A 249 0.83 -21.14 10.86
C PRO A 249 -0.11 -21.58 9.73
N LEU A 250 -1.33 -21.04 9.72
CA LEU A 250 -2.35 -21.29 8.70
C LEU A 250 -2.80 -19.96 8.09
N THR A 251 -2.64 -19.81 6.78
CA THR A 251 -3.09 -18.64 6.02
C THR A 251 -4.21 -19.06 5.06
N LEU A 252 -5.36 -18.41 5.19
CA LEU A 252 -6.49 -18.59 4.28
C LEU A 252 -6.41 -17.57 3.15
N VAL A 253 -6.75 -17.98 1.93
CA VAL A 253 -6.80 -17.12 0.75
C VAL A 253 -8.10 -17.41 0.01
N ALA A 254 -9.01 -16.45 -0.03
CA ALA A 254 -10.28 -16.56 -0.74
C ALA A 254 -10.08 -16.46 -2.25
N ASP A 255 -10.95 -17.11 -3.02
CA ASP A 255 -11.09 -16.86 -4.45
C ASP A 255 -11.63 -15.44 -4.69
N GLU A 256 -11.41 -14.89 -5.89
CA GLU A 256 -11.85 -13.52 -6.24
C GLU A 256 -13.36 -13.33 -6.00
N GLY A 257 -13.71 -12.22 -5.34
CA GLY A 257 -15.08 -11.85 -4.96
C GLY A 257 -15.66 -12.58 -3.75
N TRP A 258 -14.93 -13.54 -3.17
CA TRP A 258 -15.29 -14.18 -1.90
C TRP A 258 -14.69 -13.45 -0.70
N PHE A 259 -15.32 -13.61 0.47
CA PHE A 259 -14.94 -12.91 1.69
C PHE A 259 -14.96 -13.84 2.90
N ILE A 260 -13.84 -13.93 3.64
CA ILE A 260 -13.72 -14.79 4.83
C ILE A 260 -13.91 -13.95 6.10
N THR A 261 -14.72 -14.45 7.04
CA THR A 261 -14.97 -13.81 8.34
C THR A 261 -15.19 -14.87 9.42
N GLU A 262 -15.02 -14.52 10.69
CA GLU A 262 -15.34 -15.41 11.79
C GLU A 262 -16.84 -15.77 11.79
N ASN A 263 -17.70 -14.77 11.57
CA ASN A 263 -19.15 -14.90 11.34
C ASN A 263 -19.72 -13.63 10.65
N GLN A 264 -20.99 -13.64 10.27
CA GLN A 264 -21.65 -12.49 9.63
C GLN A 264 -21.64 -11.20 10.47
N GLU A 265 -21.76 -11.29 11.79
CA GLU A 265 -21.82 -10.11 12.66
C GLU A 265 -20.47 -9.38 12.75
N THR A 266 -19.37 -10.07 12.45
CA THR A 266 -18.01 -9.51 12.46
C THR A 266 -17.59 -8.89 11.13
N LEU A 267 -18.46 -8.92 10.11
CA LEU A 267 -18.17 -8.27 8.83
C LEU A 267 -17.94 -6.75 9.01
N PRO A 268 -17.03 -6.15 8.22
CA PRO A 268 -16.69 -4.74 8.35
C PRO A 268 -17.76 -3.82 7.73
N PHE A 269 -18.96 -3.82 8.29
CA PHE A 269 -20.01 -2.89 7.91
C PHE A 269 -19.53 -1.45 8.11
N TRP A 270 -19.86 -0.57 7.17
CA TRP A 270 -19.50 0.84 7.22
C TRP A 270 -20.68 1.71 7.66
N MET A 271 -20.38 2.95 8.04
CA MET A 271 -21.38 3.88 8.56
C MET A 271 -22.07 4.63 7.42
N ASN A 272 -23.12 4.03 6.87
CA ASN A 272 -23.94 4.61 5.79
C ASN A 272 -25.17 5.38 6.29
N SER A 273 -25.41 5.38 7.60
CA SER A 273 -26.52 6.08 8.27
C SER A 273 -26.06 6.60 9.64
N THR A 274 -26.90 7.40 10.30
CA THR A 274 -26.58 8.06 11.59
C THR A 274 -26.72 7.16 12.82
N GLY A 275 -27.10 5.89 12.64
CA GLY A 275 -27.33 4.94 13.73
C GLY A 275 -26.18 3.96 13.94
N LYS A 276 -26.29 2.78 13.32
CA LYS A 276 -25.32 1.70 13.41
C LYS A 276 -24.62 1.49 12.08
N ARG A 277 -23.49 0.77 12.14
CA ARG A 277 -22.78 0.32 10.95
C ARG A 277 -23.57 -0.82 10.31
N GLU A 278 -24.30 -0.49 9.25
CA GLU A 278 -25.16 -1.42 8.51
C GLU A 278 -24.83 -1.40 7.00
N GLY A 279 -23.93 -0.50 6.58
CA GLY A 279 -23.50 -0.39 5.19
C GLY A 279 -22.73 -1.62 4.75
N TRP A 280 -23.23 -2.31 3.72
CA TRP A 280 -22.53 -3.43 3.11
C TRP A 280 -21.37 -2.91 2.27
N GLN A 281 -20.32 -3.71 2.22
CA GLN A 281 -19.20 -3.48 1.32
C GLN A 281 -19.53 -4.10 -0.03
N HIS A 282 -19.13 -3.41 -1.09
CA HIS A 282 -19.42 -3.77 -2.48
C HIS A 282 -18.15 -3.99 -3.31
N GLY A 283 -17.01 -3.45 -2.87
CA GLY A 283 -15.70 -3.76 -3.42
C GLY A 283 -14.72 -4.20 -2.34
N TRP A 284 -13.75 -5.03 -2.70
CA TRP A 284 -12.62 -5.37 -1.82
C TRP A 284 -11.34 -5.69 -2.60
N HIS A 285 -10.22 -5.82 -1.89
CA HIS A 285 -8.91 -6.13 -2.44
C HIS A 285 -8.04 -6.94 -1.45
N GLY A 286 -6.89 -7.43 -1.91
CA GLY A 286 -6.00 -8.31 -1.13
C GLY A 286 -5.98 -9.76 -1.63
N TYR A 287 -6.68 -10.05 -2.71
CA TYR A 287 -6.66 -11.35 -3.39
C TYR A 287 -5.28 -11.65 -4.01
N ASP A 288 -5.23 -12.72 -4.81
CA ASP A 288 -4.04 -13.04 -5.59
C ASP A 288 -3.55 -11.84 -6.42
N ASN A 289 -2.29 -11.46 -6.23
CA ASN A 289 -1.70 -10.27 -6.82
C ASN A 289 -1.45 -10.37 -8.34
N GLU A 290 -1.73 -11.51 -8.98
CA GLU A 290 -1.70 -11.65 -10.44
C GLU A 290 -3.08 -11.50 -11.09
N LEU A 291 -4.16 -11.39 -10.29
CA LEU A 291 -5.50 -11.10 -10.80
C LEU A 291 -5.54 -9.74 -11.48
N MET A 292 -6.35 -9.64 -12.54
CA MET A 292 -6.45 -8.42 -13.34
C MET A 292 -6.97 -7.24 -12.52
N ASP A 293 -7.99 -7.46 -11.69
CA ASP A 293 -8.61 -6.42 -10.88
C ASP A 293 -7.72 -5.95 -9.73
N MET A 294 -6.68 -6.72 -9.37
CA MET A 294 -5.69 -6.35 -8.35
C MET A 294 -4.55 -5.47 -8.89
N ARG A 295 -4.53 -5.19 -10.20
CA ARG A 295 -3.52 -4.33 -10.81
C ARG A 295 -3.68 -2.89 -10.35
N GLY A 296 -2.56 -2.30 -9.92
CA GLY A 296 -2.46 -0.87 -9.69
C GLY A 296 -2.00 -0.09 -10.92
N ILE A 297 -1.66 1.17 -10.72
CA ILE A 297 -1.16 2.08 -11.74
C ILE A 297 0.24 2.61 -11.43
N PHE A 298 0.95 3.06 -12.46
CA PHE A 298 2.18 3.84 -12.35
C PHE A 298 2.24 4.86 -13.50
N LEU A 299 2.41 6.14 -13.17
CA LEU A 299 2.65 7.23 -14.10
C LEU A 299 3.80 8.07 -13.57
N ALA A 300 4.58 8.66 -14.47
CA ALA A 300 5.60 9.62 -14.09
C ALA A 300 5.80 10.66 -15.18
N PHE A 301 6.15 11.89 -14.77
CA PHE A 301 6.51 12.96 -15.69
C PHE A 301 7.50 13.91 -15.03
N GLY A 302 8.30 14.62 -15.83
CA GLY A 302 9.35 15.50 -15.35
C GLY A 302 10.58 15.49 -16.26
N PRO A 303 11.66 16.18 -15.87
CA PRO A 303 12.87 16.28 -16.67
C PRO A 303 13.51 14.92 -16.97
N ASP A 304 13.46 13.96 -16.05
CA ASP A 304 14.13 12.65 -16.19
C ASP A 304 13.29 11.59 -16.92
N PHE A 305 12.00 11.83 -17.15
CA PHE A 305 11.09 10.87 -17.77
C PHE A 305 10.81 11.18 -19.24
N LYS A 306 10.69 10.14 -20.08
CA LYS A 306 10.26 10.28 -21.48
C LYS A 306 8.82 10.77 -21.54
N SER A 307 8.54 11.64 -22.51
CA SER A 307 7.19 12.17 -22.75
C SER A 307 6.42 11.29 -23.73
N ASN A 308 5.10 11.17 -23.55
CA ASN A 308 4.21 10.36 -24.40
C ASN A 308 4.69 8.91 -24.60
N PHE A 309 5.27 8.32 -23.56
CA PHE A 309 5.81 6.97 -23.58
C PHE A 309 4.88 6.00 -22.85
N ARG A 310 4.55 4.88 -23.50
CA ARG A 310 3.82 3.78 -22.85
C ARG A 310 4.80 2.67 -22.51
N ALA A 311 5.10 2.55 -21.22
CA ALA A 311 5.95 1.48 -20.71
C ALA A 311 5.22 0.12 -20.75
N ALA A 312 6.00 -0.96 -20.78
CA ALA A 312 5.49 -2.29 -20.45
C ALA A 312 5.08 -2.35 -18.96
N PRO A 313 4.25 -3.33 -18.54
CA PRO A 313 3.89 -3.50 -17.14
C PRO A 313 5.12 -3.73 -16.24
N ILE A 314 5.09 -3.13 -15.06
CA ILE A 314 6.12 -3.26 -14.02
C ILE A 314 5.53 -3.87 -12.75
N ARG A 315 6.37 -4.22 -11.79
CA ARG A 315 5.95 -4.71 -10.46
C ARG A 315 6.17 -3.63 -9.41
N SER A 316 5.43 -3.68 -8.31
CA SER A 316 5.56 -2.72 -7.20
C SER A 316 7.00 -2.57 -6.70
N VAL A 317 7.74 -3.69 -6.58
CA VAL A 317 9.16 -3.72 -6.16
C VAL A 317 10.11 -2.98 -7.12
N ASP A 318 9.69 -2.68 -8.35
CA ASP A 318 10.52 -1.98 -9.33
C ASP A 318 10.54 -0.46 -9.09
N VAL A 319 9.49 0.08 -8.45
CA VAL A 319 9.27 1.52 -8.26
C VAL A 319 10.37 2.14 -7.41
N TYR A 320 10.89 1.43 -6.40
CA TYR A 320 11.99 1.93 -5.56
C TYR A 320 13.23 2.31 -6.37
N ASN A 321 13.62 1.52 -7.38
CA ASN A 321 14.79 1.83 -8.20
C ASN A 321 14.57 3.09 -9.04
N VAL A 322 13.35 3.29 -9.55
CA VAL A 322 12.98 4.52 -10.29
C VAL A 322 13.10 5.72 -9.37
N MET A 323 12.51 5.67 -8.17
CA MET A 323 12.57 6.75 -7.19
C MET A 323 14.02 7.03 -6.75
N CYS A 324 14.83 6.00 -6.51
CA CYS A 324 16.24 6.15 -6.17
C CYS A 324 17.02 6.88 -7.28
N ASN A 325 16.80 6.49 -8.54
CA ASN A 325 17.46 7.09 -9.69
C ASN A 325 17.13 8.59 -9.81
N VAL A 326 15.85 8.97 -9.78
CA VAL A 326 15.45 10.39 -9.94
C VAL A 326 15.77 11.26 -8.72
N THR A 327 15.97 10.65 -7.54
CA THR A 327 16.46 11.37 -6.34
C THR A 327 17.99 11.33 -6.22
N SER A 328 18.69 10.70 -7.17
CA SER A 328 20.15 10.55 -7.16
C SER A 328 20.69 9.94 -5.85
N ILE A 329 20.00 8.95 -5.32
CA ILE A 329 20.44 8.16 -4.17
C ILE A 329 20.73 6.73 -4.61
N ALA A 330 21.83 6.15 -4.12
CA ALA A 330 22.15 4.76 -4.44
C ALA A 330 21.07 3.83 -3.84
N PRO A 331 20.42 2.97 -4.64
CA PRO A 331 19.42 2.05 -4.13
C PRO A 331 20.09 1.00 -3.22
N LEU A 332 19.46 0.73 -2.07
CA LEU A 332 19.83 -0.44 -1.26
C LEU A 332 19.49 -1.74 -2.02
N PRO A 333 20.13 -2.88 -1.70
CA PRO A 333 19.77 -4.16 -2.29
C PRO A 333 18.27 -4.45 -2.15
N ASN A 334 17.62 -4.76 -3.26
CA ASN A 334 16.16 -4.82 -3.35
C ASN A 334 15.71 -5.85 -4.39
N ASN A 335 14.40 -6.08 -4.53
CA ASN A 335 13.87 -7.12 -5.41
C ASN A 335 13.42 -6.59 -6.80
N GLY A 336 13.57 -5.29 -7.03
CA GLY A 336 13.23 -4.66 -8.30
C GLY A 336 14.19 -5.03 -9.43
N SER A 337 13.68 -5.06 -10.66
CA SER A 337 14.47 -5.31 -11.87
C SER A 337 14.62 -4.02 -12.66
N TRP A 338 15.85 -3.50 -12.71
CA TRP A 338 16.14 -2.27 -13.46
C TRP A 338 15.76 -2.36 -14.94
N SER A 339 15.99 -3.52 -15.56
CA SER A 339 15.65 -3.76 -16.97
C SER A 339 14.16 -3.59 -17.31
N ARG A 340 13.25 -3.73 -16.33
CA ARG A 340 11.81 -3.52 -16.53
C ARG A 340 11.43 -2.04 -16.57
N VAL A 341 12.24 -1.18 -15.96
CA VAL A 341 11.88 0.24 -15.75
C VAL A 341 12.76 1.21 -16.53
N MET A 342 14.02 0.86 -16.80
CA MET A 342 15.01 1.80 -17.36
C MET A 342 14.55 2.50 -18.65
N CYS A 343 13.73 1.84 -19.46
CA CYS A 343 13.25 2.38 -20.73
C CYS A 343 12.35 3.61 -20.59
N MET A 344 11.76 3.87 -19.41
CA MET A 344 10.89 5.03 -19.17
C MET A 344 11.67 6.33 -18.93
N LEU A 345 12.95 6.22 -18.59
CA LEU A 345 13.82 7.36 -18.30
C LEU A 345 14.44 7.87 -19.60
N LYS A 346 14.73 9.18 -19.65
CA LYS A 346 15.55 9.75 -20.71
C LYS A 346 16.99 9.27 -20.55
N ASP A 347 17.69 9.06 -21.67
CA ASP A 347 19.10 8.71 -21.62
C ASP A 347 19.87 9.85 -20.93
N GLN A 348 20.52 9.54 -19.80
CA GLN A 348 21.48 10.47 -19.22
C GLN A 348 22.71 10.42 -20.12
N ASP A 349 22.80 11.33 -21.08
CA ASP A 349 24.01 11.50 -21.87
C ASP A 349 25.21 11.60 -20.92
N SER A 350 26.10 10.62 -21.04
CA SER A 350 27.40 10.59 -20.40
C SER A 350 28.27 11.70 -20.98
N SER A 351 28.09 12.94 -20.52
CA SER A 351 29.05 14.02 -20.76
C SER A 351 28.98 15.13 -19.69
N ALA A 352 30.05 15.15 -18.88
CA ALA A 352 30.57 16.20 -18.00
C ALA A 352 29.93 16.39 -16.59
N PRO A 353 30.76 16.47 -15.52
CA PRO A 353 30.29 16.73 -14.16
C PRO A 353 29.98 18.22 -14.01
N CYS A 354 28.74 18.60 -14.31
CA CYS A 354 28.18 19.83 -13.80
C CYS A 354 27.51 19.51 -12.47
N ILE A 355 27.97 20.12 -11.38
CA ILE A 355 27.31 20.07 -10.07
C ILE A 355 25.90 20.63 -10.28
N ARG A 356 24.91 19.75 -10.51
CA ARG A 356 23.52 20.14 -10.63
C ARG A 356 22.98 20.45 -9.23
N PRO A 357 22.27 21.56 -9.02
CA PRO A 357 21.52 21.74 -7.79
C PRO A 357 20.46 20.64 -7.69
N SER A 358 20.26 20.14 -6.47
CA SER A 358 19.35 19.05 -6.08
C SER A 358 18.05 19.00 -6.91
N SER A 359 17.89 17.97 -7.76
CA SER A 359 16.60 17.67 -8.40
C SER A 359 15.61 17.27 -7.30
N CYS A 360 14.49 17.99 -7.23
CA CYS A 360 13.42 17.70 -6.29
C CYS A 360 12.48 16.63 -6.87
N VAL A 361 11.89 15.77 -6.02
CA VAL A 361 10.95 14.72 -6.46
C VAL A 361 9.67 14.77 -5.65
N LEU A 362 8.53 14.86 -6.32
CA LEU A 362 7.20 14.72 -5.73
C LEU A 362 6.69 13.31 -6.02
N VAL A 363 6.39 12.56 -4.97
CA VAL A 363 5.76 11.23 -5.07
C VAL A 363 4.32 11.34 -4.59
N LEU A 364 3.39 11.05 -5.49
CA LEU A 364 1.98 10.93 -5.19
C LEU A 364 1.61 9.45 -5.17
N ILE A 365 0.91 9.02 -4.13
CA ILE A 365 0.16 7.78 -4.18
C ILE A 365 -1.30 8.14 -4.41
N LEU A 366 -1.81 7.68 -5.55
CA LEU A 366 -3.21 7.78 -5.92
C LEU A 366 -3.70 6.39 -6.25
N LEU A 367 -4.66 5.89 -5.47
CA LEU A 367 -5.45 4.71 -5.78
C LEU A 367 -6.32 5.00 -7.02
N LEU A 368 -5.76 4.95 -8.24
CA LEU A 368 -6.52 5.13 -9.48
C LEU A 368 -6.94 3.76 -10.00
N LEU A 369 -8.25 3.49 -9.95
CA LEU A 369 -8.87 2.32 -10.56
C LEU A 369 -9.44 2.73 -11.93
N PHE A 370 -8.86 2.23 -13.03
CA PHE A 370 -9.51 2.32 -14.34
C PHE A 370 -10.40 1.10 -14.54
N ALA A 371 -11.64 1.33 -14.98
CA ALA A 371 -12.50 0.30 -15.54
C ALA A 371 -12.23 0.18 -17.04
#